data_AF-A0A4Y3RHY2-F1
#
_entry.id   AF-A0A4Y3RHY2-F1
#
_cell.length_a   1.000
_cell.length_b   1.000
_cell.length_c   1.000
_cell.angle_alpha   90.00
_cell.angle_beta   90.00
_cell.angle_gamma   90.00
#
_symmetry.space_group_name_H-M   'P 1'
#
loop_
_entity.id
_entity.type
_entity.pdbx_description
1 polymer ?
#
loop_
_entity_poly.entity_id
_entity_poly.type
_entity_poly.pdbx_seq_one_letter_code
_entity_poly.pdbx_strand_id
1 'polypeptide(L)'
;MAEPNVSDALAKAGAALREEGAVAAYRVLCRAVRGLGPAFFTKLLYFLGLAMDAPAAPRALILDQRVARVVRTHATRVGLETGLTSASGVAAWTWSDGGWTPHRYGVYLRWINAAAEQLVSSGIGWPESSPDLLELALFDGVWDPAR
;
A
#
# COMPACT_ATOMS: atom_id res chain seq x y z
N MET A 1 17.29 -20.58 -14.06
CA MET A 1 18.09 -19.35 -14.16
C MET A 1 17.11 -18.18 -14.20
N ALA A 2 17.21 -17.22 -13.27
CA ALA A 2 16.45 -15.99 -13.40
C ALA A 2 16.91 -15.25 -14.66
N GLU A 3 16.00 -14.60 -15.39
CA GLU A 3 16.42 -13.69 -16.47
C GLU A 3 17.41 -12.67 -15.88
N PRO A 4 18.53 -12.36 -16.55
CA PRO A 4 19.59 -11.51 -16.01
C PRO A 4 19.11 -10.12 -15.53
N ASN A 5 17.94 -9.68 -16.00
CA ASN A 5 17.28 -8.44 -15.58
C ASN A 5 16.60 -8.50 -14.19
N VAL A 6 16.19 -9.68 -13.71
CA VAL A 6 15.38 -9.80 -12.48
C VAL A 6 16.25 -9.62 -11.24
N SER A 7 17.40 -10.30 -11.19
CA SER A 7 18.31 -10.20 -10.05
C SER A 7 18.76 -8.75 -9.82
N ASP A 8 19.12 -8.05 -10.89
CA ASP A 8 19.50 -6.64 -10.85
C ASP A 8 18.35 -5.73 -10.41
N ALA A 9 17.13 -5.99 -10.90
CA ALA A 9 15.95 -5.22 -10.49
C ALA A 9 15.64 -5.40 -9.00
N LEU A 10 15.76 -6.63 -8.47
CA LEU A 10 15.58 -6.94 -7.06
C LEU A 10 16.65 -6.28 -6.19
N ALA A 11 17.91 -6.34 -6.59
CA ALA A 11 19.02 -5.70 -5.88
C ALA A 11 18.84 -4.17 -5.82
N LYS A 12 18.49 -3.55 -6.94
CA LYS A 12 18.20 -2.10 -7.02
C LYS A 12 16.99 -1.71 -6.18
N ALA A 13 15.94 -2.53 -6.18
CA ALA A 13 14.77 -2.29 -5.35
C ALA A 13 15.10 -2.38 -3.86
N GLY A 14 15.96 -3.34 -3.46
CA GLY A 14 16.43 -3.44 -2.08
C GLY A 14 17.27 -2.25 -1.63
N ALA A 15 18.17 -1.76 -2.50
CA ALA A 15 18.93 -0.53 -2.24
C ALA A 15 18.00 0.68 -2.08
N ALA A 16 17.09 0.89 -3.03
CA ALA A 16 16.10 1.96 -2.96
C ALA A 16 15.18 1.85 -1.74
N LEU A 17 14.80 0.64 -1.32
CA LEU A 17 13.99 0.44 -0.11
C LEU A 17 14.74 0.88 1.14
N ARG A 18 16.03 0.59 1.21
CA ARG A 18 16.89 0.98 2.33
C ARG A 18 17.13 2.48 2.37
N GLU A 19 17.38 3.11 1.24
CA GLU A 19 17.85 4.49 1.14
C GLU A 19 16.71 5.52 1.02
N GLU A 20 15.65 5.17 0.31
CA GLU A 20 14.57 6.10 -0.10
C GLU A 20 13.17 5.64 0.29
N GLY A 21 13.01 4.39 0.73
CA GLY A 21 11.76 3.82 1.21
C GLY A 21 10.90 3.17 0.12
N ALA A 22 9.70 2.74 0.52
CA ALA A 22 8.90 1.79 -0.25
C ALA A 22 8.46 2.28 -1.63
N VAL A 23 8.20 3.58 -1.79
CA VAL A 23 7.73 4.15 -3.07
C VAL A 23 8.85 4.13 -4.12
N ALA A 24 10.08 4.44 -3.73
CA ALA A 24 11.23 4.42 -4.62
C ALA A 24 11.54 2.97 -5.06
N ALA A 25 11.55 2.03 -4.11
CA ALA A 25 11.72 0.61 -4.40
C ALA A 25 10.64 0.06 -5.34
N TYR A 26 9.38 0.43 -5.11
CA TYR A 26 8.28 0.05 -5.98
C TYR A 26 8.42 0.62 -7.40
N ARG A 27 8.91 1.86 -7.54
CA ARG A 27 9.20 2.46 -8.84
C ARG A 27 10.24 1.67 -9.62
N VAL A 28 11.27 1.16 -8.95
CA VAL A 28 12.29 0.30 -9.57
C VAL A 28 11.68 -1.00 -10.10
N LEU A 29 10.78 -1.63 -9.34
CA LEU A 29 10.15 -2.90 -9.73
C LEU A 29 9.07 -2.72 -10.81
N CYS A 30 8.40 -1.57 -10.83
CA CYS A 30 7.29 -1.29 -11.73
C CYS A 30 7.75 -1.44 -13.19
N ARG A 31 7.22 -2.48 -13.89
CA ARG A 31 7.55 -2.84 -15.28
C ARG A 31 8.95 -3.41 -15.51
N ALA A 32 9.76 -3.61 -14.47
CA ALA A 32 11.09 -4.19 -14.60
C ALA A 32 11.07 -5.72 -14.76
N VAL A 33 10.06 -6.40 -14.20
CA VAL A 33 9.92 -7.87 -14.27
C VAL A 33 8.64 -8.25 -14.99
N ARG A 34 8.77 -8.92 -16.13
CA ARG A 34 7.63 -9.40 -16.93
C ARG A 34 6.90 -10.52 -16.17
N GLY A 35 5.57 -10.51 -16.22
CA GLY A 35 4.72 -11.55 -15.62
C GLY A 35 4.44 -11.37 -14.12
N LEU A 36 5.08 -10.40 -13.46
CA LEU A 36 4.79 -10.06 -12.06
C LEU A 36 3.98 -8.77 -11.96
N GLY A 37 2.96 -8.82 -11.12
CA GLY A 37 2.01 -7.74 -10.94
C GLY A 37 2.33 -6.81 -9.77
N PRO A 38 1.67 -5.66 -9.71
CA PRO A 38 1.89 -4.65 -8.68
C PRO A 38 1.64 -5.16 -7.25
N ALA A 39 0.63 -5.99 -7.03
CA ALA A 39 0.38 -6.62 -5.72
C ALA A 39 1.52 -7.54 -5.26
N PHE A 40 2.19 -8.22 -6.20
CA PHE A 40 3.34 -9.06 -5.86
C PHE A 40 4.50 -8.19 -5.41
N PHE A 41 4.75 -7.07 -6.10
CA PHE A 41 5.84 -6.16 -5.73
C PHE A 41 5.65 -5.54 -4.35
N THR A 42 4.44 -5.15 -3.96
CA THR A 42 4.22 -4.63 -2.59
C THR A 42 4.44 -5.70 -1.53
N LYS A 43 4.04 -6.96 -1.77
CA LYS A 43 4.31 -8.09 -0.87
C LYS A 43 5.80 -8.36 -0.73
N LEU A 44 6.51 -8.41 -1.86
CA LEU A 44 7.96 -8.55 -1.86
C LEU A 44 8.63 -7.45 -1.03
N LEU A 45 8.25 -6.19 -1.23
CA LEU A 45 8.82 -5.06 -0.51
C LEU A 45 8.48 -5.08 0.99
N TYR A 46 7.27 -5.49 1.36
CA TYR A 46 6.87 -5.67 2.76
C TYR A 46 7.80 -6.67 3.46
N PHE A 47 7.94 -7.89 2.93
CA PHE A 47 8.79 -8.91 3.53
C PHE A 47 10.28 -8.56 3.47
N LEU A 48 10.73 -7.91 2.39
CA LEU A 48 12.10 -7.43 2.30
C LEU A 48 12.39 -6.36 3.36
N GLY A 49 11.44 -5.45 3.61
CA GLY A 49 11.54 -4.45 4.67
C GLY A 49 11.55 -5.06 6.07
N LEU A 50 10.78 -6.12 6.32
CA LEU A 50 10.81 -6.87 7.60
C LEU A 50 12.17 -7.53 7.87
N ALA A 51 12.90 -7.90 6.82
CA ALA A 51 14.24 -8.49 6.94
C ALA A 51 15.35 -7.43 7.07
N MET A 52 15.04 -6.13 7.06
CA MET A 52 16.00 -5.03 7.20
C MET A 52 15.95 -4.44 8.61
N ASP A 53 17.13 -4.16 9.18
CA ASP A 53 17.23 -3.55 10.51
C ASP A 53 16.63 -2.13 10.57
N ALA A 54 16.82 -1.35 9.50
CA ALA A 54 16.37 0.04 9.43
C ALA A 54 16.05 0.48 7.98
N PRO A 55 14.91 0.05 7.39
CA PRO A 55 14.47 0.57 6.10
C PRO A 55 14.02 2.04 6.23
N ALA A 56 14.28 2.85 5.20
CA ALA A 56 13.80 4.23 5.13
C ALA A 56 12.26 4.31 5.10
N ALA A 57 11.72 5.40 5.66
CA ALA A 57 10.29 5.66 5.66
C ALA A 57 9.80 6.17 4.29
N PRO A 58 8.53 5.92 3.91
CA PRO A 58 7.58 5.05 4.59
C PRO A 58 7.94 3.57 4.41
N ARG A 59 7.68 2.77 5.46
CA ARG A 59 7.79 1.30 5.38
C ARG A 59 6.83 0.76 4.31
N ALA A 60 7.23 -0.34 3.69
CA ALA A 60 6.38 -1.02 2.72
C ALA A 60 5.20 -1.67 3.43
N LEU A 61 4.04 -1.59 2.78
CA LEU A 61 2.76 -2.17 3.21
C LEU A 61 2.12 -2.81 1.96
N ILE A 62 1.38 -3.89 2.14
CA ILE A 62 0.75 -4.66 1.08
C ILE A 62 -0.51 -3.96 0.54
N LEU A 63 -0.42 -3.45 -0.68
CA LEU A 63 -1.59 -3.11 -1.49
C LEU A 63 -1.96 -4.27 -2.41
N ASP A 64 -3.10 -4.91 -2.16
CA ASP A 64 -3.68 -5.90 -3.07
C ASP A 64 -5.14 -5.60 -3.42
N GLN A 65 -5.74 -6.45 -4.23
CA GLN A 65 -7.10 -6.26 -4.72
C GLN A 65 -8.15 -6.26 -3.60
N ARG A 66 -7.92 -7.01 -2.50
CA ARG A 66 -8.86 -7.05 -1.37
C ARG A 66 -8.82 -5.72 -0.63
N VAL A 67 -7.62 -5.29 -0.24
CA VAL A 67 -7.40 -4.00 0.43
C VAL A 67 -7.93 -2.86 -0.43
N ALA A 68 -7.57 -2.82 -1.73
CA ALA A 68 -8.01 -1.77 -2.65
C ALA A 68 -9.53 -1.68 -2.75
N ARG A 69 -10.25 -2.81 -2.75
CA ARG A 69 -11.72 -2.83 -2.80
C ARG A 69 -12.34 -2.28 -1.51
N VAL A 70 -11.81 -2.63 -0.34
CA VAL A 70 -12.29 -2.10 0.94
C VAL A 70 -12.09 -0.58 1.00
N VAL A 71 -10.89 -0.10 0.65
CA VAL A 71 -10.58 1.34 0.61
C VAL A 71 -11.44 2.07 -0.43
N ARG A 72 -11.73 1.44 -1.59
CA ARG A 72 -12.62 2.00 -2.61
C ARG A 72 -14.03 2.23 -2.08
N THR A 73 -14.61 1.23 -1.41
CA THR A 73 -15.96 1.33 -0.84
C THR A 73 -16.02 2.45 0.19
N HIS A 74 -15.02 2.53 1.08
CA HIS A 74 -14.94 3.58 2.07
C HIS A 74 -14.83 4.98 1.45
N ALA A 75 -13.87 5.17 0.54
CA ALA A 75 -13.63 6.45 -0.11
C ALA A 75 -14.85 6.93 -0.91
N THR A 76 -15.58 6.00 -1.53
CA THR A 76 -16.84 6.29 -2.21
C THR A 76 -17.87 6.83 -1.23
N ARG A 77 -18.10 6.11 -0.13
CA ARG A 77 -19.09 6.48 0.90
C ARG A 77 -18.78 7.85 1.51
N VAL A 78 -17.59 8.01 2.06
CA VAL A 78 -17.16 9.27 2.72
C VAL A 78 -17.20 10.45 1.75
N GLY A 79 -16.76 10.23 0.50
CA GLY A 79 -16.83 11.26 -0.53
C GLY A 79 -18.27 11.69 -0.83
N LEU A 80 -19.21 10.75 -0.96
CA LEU A 80 -20.62 11.08 -1.19
C LEU A 80 -21.25 11.78 0.02
N GLU A 81 -20.97 11.33 1.25
CA GLU A 81 -21.46 11.95 2.50
C GLU A 81 -20.96 13.39 2.67
N THR A 82 -19.78 13.70 2.15
CA THR A 82 -19.20 15.05 2.16
C THR A 82 -19.62 15.91 0.97
N GLY A 83 -20.53 15.41 0.11
CA GLY A 83 -21.05 16.15 -1.05
C GLY A 83 -20.18 16.07 -2.31
N LEU A 84 -19.12 15.25 -2.33
CA LEU A 84 -18.30 15.03 -3.51
C LEU A 84 -19.00 14.08 -4.49
N THR A 85 -19.74 14.64 -5.45
CA THR A 85 -20.52 13.87 -6.44
C THR A 85 -19.67 12.97 -7.34
N SER A 86 -18.38 13.24 -7.49
CA SER A 86 -17.43 12.44 -8.26
C SER A 86 -16.74 11.32 -7.47
N ALA A 87 -17.05 11.16 -6.19
CA ALA A 87 -16.36 10.26 -5.27
C ALA A 87 -16.24 8.82 -5.80
N SER A 88 -17.32 8.24 -6.34
CA SER A 88 -17.33 6.88 -6.88
C SER A 88 -16.33 6.72 -8.03
N GLY A 89 -16.25 7.69 -8.93
CA GLY A 89 -15.33 7.66 -10.08
C GLY A 89 -13.88 7.84 -9.66
N VAL A 90 -13.62 8.79 -8.76
CA VAL A 90 -12.28 9.04 -8.21
C VAL A 90 -11.79 7.82 -7.42
N ALA A 91 -12.65 7.22 -6.59
CA ALA A 91 -12.32 6.02 -5.82
C ALA A 91 -12.07 4.82 -6.74
N ALA A 92 -12.92 4.58 -7.74
CA ALA A 92 -12.72 3.49 -8.69
C ALA A 92 -11.42 3.61 -9.49
N TRP A 93 -11.05 4.84 -9.88
CA TRP A 93 -9.78 5.11 -10.55
C TRP A 93 -8.58 4.95 -9.62
N THR A 94 -8.63 5.52 -8.43
CA THR A 94 -7.51 5.52 -7.47
C THR A 94 -7.24 4.12 -6.95
N TRP A 95 -8.30 3.41 -6.58
CA TRP A 95 -8.28 2.12 -5.91
C TRP A 95 -8.71 0.99 -6.84
N SER A 96 -8.27 1.00 -8.09
CA SER A 96 -8.56 -0.04 -9.09
C SER A 96 -8.15 -1.44 -8.60
N ASP A 97 -8.65 -2.50 -9.25
CA ASP A 97 -8.37 -3.90 -8.86
C ASP A 97 -6.88 -4.32 -9.07
N GLY A 98 -6.08 -3.45 -9.68
CA GLY A 98 -4.67 -3.62 -9.95
C GLY A 98 -4.11 -2.42 -10.69
N GLY A 99 -2.94 -2.59 -11.31
CA GLY A 99 -2.30 -1.56 -12.15
C GLY A 99 -1.84 -0.31 -11.39
N TRP A 100 -1.61 -0.40 -10.08
CA TRP A 100 -1.23 0.77 -9.28
C TRP A 100 0.13 1.31 -9.71
N THR A 101 0.16 2.59 -10.06
CA THR A 101 1.40 3.31 -10.34
C THR A 101 2.15 3.57 -9.02
N PRO A 102 3.45 3.92 -9.06
CA PRO A 102 4.17 4.33 -7.86
C PRO A 102 3.49 5.49 -7.12
N HIS A 103 2.82 6.39 -7.86
CA HIS A 103 2.02 7.46 -7.28
C HIS A 103 0.84 6.91 -6.47
N ARG A 104 0.03 6.00 -7.04
CA ARG A 104 -1.12 5.40 -6.34
C ARG A 104 -0.68 4.58 -5.11
N TYR A 105 0.44 3.85 -5.22
CA TYR A 105 1.01 3.16 -4.06
C TYR A 105 1.46 4.15 -2.98
N GLY A 106 2.08 5.28 -3.35
CA GLY A 106 2.40 6.33 -2.38
C GLY A 106 1.16 6.98 -1.73
N VAL A 107 0.06 7.14 -2.48
CA VAL A 107 -1.22 7.61 -1.91
C VAL A 107 -1.76 6.61 -0.89
N TYR A 108 -1.72 5.31 -1.20
CA TYR A 108 -2.08 4.25 -0.26
C TYR A 108 -1.26 4.33 1.04
N LEU A 109 0.07 4.38 0.94
CA LEU A 109 0.94 4.43 2.11
C LEU A 109 0.65 5.64 3.00
N ARG A 110 0.48 6.83 2.41
CA ARG A 110 0.11 8.02 3.19
C ARG A 110 -1.25 7.87 3.87
N TRP A 111 -2.24 7.36 3.15
CA TRP A 111 -3.59 7.18 3.69
C TRP A 111 -3.60 6.21 4.88
N ILE A 112 -2.98 5.03 4.74
CA ILE A 112 -3.04 4.01 5.80
C ILE A 112 -2.23 4.40 7.04
N ASN A 113 -1.10 5.10 6.86
CA ASN A 113 -0.34 5.62 8.01
C ASN A 113 -1.14 6.71 8.74
N ALA A 114 -1.73 7.66 8.01
CA ALA A 114 -2.57 8.69 8.62
C ALA A 114 -3.81 8.09 9.32
N ALA A 115 -4.42 7.06 8.73
CA ALA A 115 -5.55 6.35 9.34
C ALA A 115 -5.12 5.65 10.64
N ALA A 116 -3.97 4.98 10.66
CA ALA A 116 -3.44 4.35 11.86
C ALA A 116 -3.13 5.38 12.97
N GLU A 117 -2.51 6.52 12.62
CA GLU A 117 -2.26 7.63 13.55
C GLU A 117 -3.55 8.20 14.15
N GLN A 118 -4.61 8.32 13.33
CA GLN A 118 -5.91 8.75 13.80
C GLN A 118 -6.54 7.74 14.77
N LEU A 119 -6.40 6.43 14.53
CA LEU A 119 -6.88 5.39 15.45
C LEU A 119 -6.15 5.45 16.79
N VAL A 120 -4.82 5.62 16.79
CA VAL A 120 -4.04 5.85 18.02
C VAL A 120 -4.57 7.07 18.78
N SER A 121 -4.80 8.17 18.06
CA SER A 121 -5.26 9.44 18.63
C SER A 121 -6.69 9.37 19.19
N SER A 122 -7.51 8.42 18.72
CA SER A 122 -8.90 8.26 19.16
C SER A 122 -9.05 7.59 20.53
N GLY A 123 -7.96 7.05 21.10
CA GLY A 123 -7.98 6.45 22.45
C GLY A 123 -8.68 5.09 22.55
N ILE A 124 -9.01 4.46 21.44
CA ILE A 124 -9.68 3.14 21.39
C ILE A 124 -8.78 1.95 21.73
N GLY A 125 -7.57 2.19 22.24
CA GLY A 125 -6.58 1.15 22.53
C GLY A 125 -5.87 0.59 21.30
N TRP A 126 -5.83 1.33 20.18
CA TRP A 126 -5.11 0.91 18.98
C TRP A 126 -3.58 0.91 19.23
N PRO A 127 -2.85 -0.16 18.84
CA PRO A 127 -1.40 -0.21 19.04
C PRO A 127 -0.65 0.90 18.30
N GLU A 128 0.31 1.53 18.97
CA GLU A 128 1.16 2.55 18.35
C GLU A 128 1.94 1.99 17.15
N SER A 129 2.18 2.84 16.15
CA SER A 129 3.07 2.53 15.00
C SER A 129 2.75 1.22 14.27
N SER A 130 1.46 0.83 14.21
CA SER A 130 1.02 -0.45 13.64
C SER A 130 0.07 -0.29 12.43
N PRO A 131 0.49 0.38 11.34
CA PRO A 131 -0.33 0.49 10.13
C PRO A 131 -0.49 -0.85 9.40
N ASP A 132 0.40 -1.81 9.64
CA ASP A 132 0.32 -3.19 9.17
C ASP A 132 -0.82 -3.99 9.81
N LEU A 133 -1.15 -3.73 11.08
CA LEU A 133 -2.34 -4.30 11.71
C LEU A 133 -3.64 -3.76 11.08
N LEU A 134 -3.66 -2.48 10.71
CA LEU A 134 -4.80 -1.90 10.00
C LEU A 134 -4.93 -2.51 8.61
N GLU A 135 -3.81 -2.66 7.89
CA GLU A 135 -3.76 -3.37 6.62
C GLU A 135 -4.31 -4.79 6.73
N LEU A 136 -3.86 -5.55 7.72
CA LEU A 136 -4.32 -6.91 7.96
C LEU A 136 -5.84 -6.94 8.22
N ALA A 137 -6.35 -6.01 9.04
CA ALA A 137 -7.77 -5.90 9.32
C ALA A 137 -8.61 -5.59 8.06
N LEU A 138 -8.09 -4.75 7.15
CA LEU A 138 -8.70 -4.47 5.85
C LEU A 138 -8.65 -5.69 4.93
N PHE A 139 -7.55 -6.43 4.93
CA PHE A 139 -7.37 -7.64 4.11
C PHE A 139 -8.32 -8.77 4.51
N ASP A 140 -8.45 -9.01 5.82
CA ASP A 140 -9.32 -10.04 6.40
C ASP A 140 -10.80 -9.67 6.30
N GLY A 141 -11.12 -8.42 5.95
CA GLY A 141 -12.50 -7.92 5.87
C GLY A 141 -13.19 -7.84 7.25
N VAL A 142 -12.43 -7.97 8.33
CA VAL A 142 -12.91 -7.78 9.71
C VAL A 142 -13.13 -6.30 10.01
N TRP A 143 -12.38 -5.42 9.33
CA TRP A 143 -12.65 -4.01 9.31
C TRP A 143 -13.53 -3.68 8.10
N ASP A 144 -14.80 -3.38 8.37
CA ASP A 144 -15.70 -2.80 7.38
C ASP A 144 -15.86 -1.30 7.65
N PRO A 145 -15.10 -0.43 6.96
CA PRO A 145 -15.21 1.01 7.12
C PRO A 145 -16.51 1.56 6.48
N ALA A 146 -17.42 0.71 6.01
CA ALA A 146 -18.78 1.04 5.59
C ALA A 146 -19.87 0.68 6.63
N ARG A 147 -19.51 0.03 7.76
CA ARG A 147 -20.41 -0.23 8.89
C ARG A 147 -20.20 0.75 10.04
#